data_AF-A0A969SIX0-F1
#
_entry.id   AF-A0A969SIX0-F1
#
_cell.length_a   1.000
_cell.length_b   1.000
_cell.length_c   1.000
_cell.angle_alpha   90.00
_cell.angle_beta   90.00
_cell.angle_gamma   90.00
#
_symmetry.space_group_name_H-M   'P 1'
#
loop_
_entity.id
_entity.type
_entity.pdbx_description
1 polymer ?
#
loop_
_entity_poly.entity_id
_entity_poly.type
_entity_poly.pdbx_seq_one_letter_code
_entity_poly.pdbx_strand_id
1 'polypeptide(L)'
;MTQEIRYQMAEAKQVFLVWGVNGWKLVPETQQPAGTVLKDGVMYTPMTLLNDVFFTKVKVPPKTTIDYVFQVTQKRSSQLPPGTTIDHFFQINSHHRSTTEVWDAIGRQRYSYHSVAVQSGVVEVKALVQGKISPNALDIGLQWRNLLLMLGFCAIFGIITKRIRFRQLALTLDLLRNDTSKLVIFALVNRLFLLFIGYLFYVSYSNANAEYVAFNIDSLKQLGQVIKSFQYGDVGDYINIAQNGYEARAFSVDRQANWAFYPLYPIALKISSFFISNMLVSGIVLSNIFFLFSVVYLDKLISLDYNKNIAILTSTLMIIFPASYFFSRPGPEALFLLLVTSSLYYARKKQWLLSGTLSALAVLTRLQGIFLFLPLIYLYYQHYKKSKEHNWGILSLLLMPLSLLAFMLHIYFLTGNIFASFVIQKAWDQSLSYPFRPI
;
A
#
# COMPACT_ATOMS: atom_id res chain seq x y z
N MET A 1 -42.48 5.37 -14.46
CA MET A 1 -41.67 6.57 -14.74
C MET A 1 -40.90 6.35 -16.02
N THR A 2 -40.80 7.36 -16.88
CA THR A 2 -39.99 7.29 -18.11
C THR A 2 -38.65 7.96 -17.86
N GLN A 3 -37.55 7.29 -18.18
CA GLN A 3 -36.19 7.82 -18.09
C GLN A 3 -35.57 7.82 -19.48
N GLU A 4 -34.95 8.92 -19.87
CA GLU A 4 -34.19 9.03 -21.11
C GLU A 4 -32.71 8.82 -20.81
N ILE A 5 -32.10 7.85 -21.49
CA ILE A 5 -30.68 7.53 -21.33
C ILE A 5 -29.97 7.98 -22.61
N ARG A 6 -28.96 8.82 -22.47
CA ARG A 6 -28.12 9.37 -23.53
C ARG A 6 -26.68 8.88 -23.37
N TYR A 7 -26.07 8.47 -24.47
CA TYR A 7 -24.71 7.98 -24.57
C TYR A 7 -23.99 8.63 -25.75
N GLN A 8 -22.82 9.24 -25.50
CA GLN A 8 -22.03 9.88 -26.54
C GLN A 8 -20.68 9.16 -26.71
N MET A 9 -20.41 8.70 -27.93
CA MET A 9 -19.12 8.15 -28.35
C MET A 9 -18.92 8.43 -29.84
N ALA A 10 -17.97 9.31 -30.17
CA ALA A 10 -17.74 9.79 -31.54
C ALA A 10 -17.41 8.67 -32.54
N GLU A 11 -16.76 7.61 -32.07
CA GLU A 11 -16.34 6.46 -32.88
C GLU A 11 -17.42 5.39 -33.04
N ALA A 12 -18.52 5.43 -32.28
CA ALA A 12 -19.54 4.39 -32.31
C ALA A 12 -20.50 4.59 -33.50
N LYS A 13 -20.85 3.48 -34.15
CA LYS A 13 -21.84 3.41 -35.22
C LYS A 13 -23.14 2.76 -34.74
N GLN A 14 -23.04 1.77 -33.85
CA GLN A 14 -24.19 1.08 -33.27
C GLN A 14 -23.95 0.80 -31.78
N VAL A 15 -24.93 1.14 -30.95
CA VAL A 15 -24.89 0.99 -29.49
C VAL A 15 -26.21 0.36 -29.01
N PHE A 16 -26.09 -0.63 -28.13
CA PHE A 16 -27.20 -1.20 -27.38
C PHE A 16 -27.08 -0.78 -25.91
N LEU A 17 -28.23 -0.47 -25.31
CA LEU A 17 -28.40 -0.41 -23.87
C LEU A 17 -28.72 -1.83 -23.39
N VAL A 18 -27.83 -2.44 -22.63
CA VAL A 18 -28.02 -3.72 -21.96
C VAL A 18 -28.48 -3.42 -20.54
N TRP A 19 -29.67 -3.83 -20.12
CA TRP A 19 -30.23 -3.32 -18.86
C TRP A 19 -31.22 -4.25 -18.16
N GLY A 20 -31.48 -3.94 -16.89
CA GLY A 20 -32.52 -4.51 -16.06
C GLY A 20 -32.88 -3.61 -14.89
N VAL A 21 -33.80 -4.07 -14.05
CA VAL A 21 -34.22 -3.35 -12.83
C VAL A 21 -33.93 -4.16 -11.57
N ASN A 22 -33.55 -3.48 -10.49
CA ASN A 22 -33.38 -4.08 -9.15
C ASN A 22 -32.52 -5.37 -9.16
N GLY A 23 -31.31 -5.28 -9.70
CA GLY A 23 -30.38 -6.40 -9.84
C GLY A 23 -30.60 -7.18 -11.14
N TRP A 24 -30.65 -6.47 -12.28
CA TRP A 24 -30.77 -7.07 -13.63
C TRP A 24 -32.10 -7.81 -13.93
N LYS A 25 -33.17 -7.57 -13.16
CA LYS A 25 -34.47 -8.22 -13.43
C LYS A 25 -35.13 -7.64 -14.67
N LEU A 26 -35.90 -8.47 -15.36
CA LEU A 26 -36.65 -8.09 -16.55
C LEU A 26 -37.85 -7.19 -16.20
N VAL A 27 -38.18 -6.25 -17.08
CA VAL A 27 -39.47 -5.55 -17.05
C VAL A 27 -40.46 -6.23 -18.01
N PRO A 28 -41.78 -6.13 -17.78
CA PRO A 28 -42.78 -6.70 -18.68
C PRO A 28 -42.60 -6.21 -20.12
N GLU A 29 -42.89 -7.05 -21.12
CA GLU A 29 -42.72 -6.73 -22.55
C GLU A 29 -43.45 -5.44 -22.95
N THR A 30 -44.58 -5.13 -22.33
CA THR A 30 -45.36 -3.90 -22.55
C THR A 30 -44.63 -2.61 -22.12
N GLN A 31 -43.57 -2.73 -21.33
CA GLN A 31 -42.74 -1.61 -20.84
C GLN A 31 -41.36 -1.57 -21.52
N GLN A 32 -41.01 -2.60 -22.30
CA GLN A 32 -39.74 -2.66 -23.00
C GLN A 32 -39.73 -1.70 -24.20
N PRO A 33 -38.63 -0.98 -24.46
CA PRO A 33 -38.51 -0.15 -25.66
C PRO A 33 -38.53 -1.01 -26.94
N ALA A 34 -38.93 -0.41 -28.06
CA ALA A 34 -39.01 -1.11 -29.34
C ALA A 34 -37.66 -1.69 -29.76
N GLY A 35 -37.67 -2.94 -30.25
CA GLY A 35 -36.48 -3.65 -30.70
C GLY A 35 -35.64 -4.26 -29.56
N THR A 36 -36.15 -4.31 -28.33
CA THR A 36 -35.48 -4.98 -27.22
C THR A 36 -35.43 -6.49 -27.44
N VAL A 37 -34.24 -7.07 -27.31
CA VAL A 37 -34.00 -8.52 -27.42
C VAL A 37 -33.54 -9.06 -26.07
N LEU A 38 -34.07 -10.22 -25.68
CA LEU A 38 -33.62 -10.91 -24.48
C LEU A 38 -32.47 -11.86 -24.82
N LYS A 39 -31.35 -11.72 -24.11
CA LYS A 39 -30.22 -12.64 -24.22
C LYS A 39 -29.64 -12.88 -22.83
N ASP A 40 -29.42 -14.14 -22.48
CA ASP A 40 -28.84 -14.57 -21.20
C ASP A 40 -29.53 -13.97 -19.96
N GLY A 41 -30.85 -13.76 -20.05
CA GLY A 41 -31.65 -13.21 -18.94
C GLY A 41 -31.59 -11.68 -18.79
N VAL A 42 -31.01 -10.95 -19.75
CA VAL A 42 -30.88 -9.48 -19.74
C VAL A 42 -31.48 -8.85 -21.00
N MET A 43 -31.96 -7.61 -20.89
CA MET A 43 -32.60 -6.87 -22.00
C MET A 43 -31.58 -6.08 -22.80
N TYR A 44 -31.52 -6.29 -24.11
CA TYR A 44 -30.68 -5.56 -25.06
C TYR A 44 -31.56 -4.64 -25.90
N THR A 45 -31.54 -3.34 -25.62
CA THR A 45 -32.34 -2.33 -26.31
C THR A 45 -31.46 -1.52 -27.27
N PRO A 46 -31.75 -1.48 -28.59
CA PRO A 46 -31.01 -0.64 -29.52
C PRO A 46 -31.22 0.84 -29.21
N MET A 47 -30.14 1.63 -29.28
CA MET A 47 -30.21 3.08 -29.10
C MET A 47 -30.28 3.81 -30.45
N THR A 48 -31.05 4.89 -30.50
CA THR A 48 -31.19 5.72 -31.70
C THR A 48 -30.12 6.82 -31.71
N LEU A 49 -29.43 7.01 -32.84
CA LEU A 49 -28.42 8.04 -33.01
C LEU A 49 -29.05 9.34 -33.53
N LEU A 50 -28.86 10.46 -32.82
CA LEU A 50 -29.26 11.80 -33.24
C LEU A 50 -28.20 12.81 -32.79
N ASN A 51 -27.69 13.63 -33.72
CA ASN A 51 -26.68 14.67 -33.45
C ASN A 51 -25.46 14.15 -32.66
N ASP A 52 -24.89 13.02 -33.10
CA ASP A 52 -23.74 12.33 -32.45
C ASP A 52 -24.00 11.82 -31.02
N VAL A 53 -25.25 11.80 -30.57
CA VAL A 53 -25.66 11.23 -29.27
C VAL A 53 -26.61 10.06 -29.51
N PHE A 54 -26.29 8.90 -28.93
CA PHE A 54 -27.18 7.75 -28.86
C PHE A 54 -28.17 7.97 -27.72
N PHE A 55 -29.46 7.71 -27.93
CA PHE A 55 -30.44 7.82 -26.86
C PHE A 55 -31.49 6.72 -26.93
N THR A 56 -32.09 6.41 -25.78
CA THR A 56 -33.29 5.56 -25.67
C THR A 56 -34.12 5.96 -24.45
N LYS A 57 -35.42 5.65 -24.48
CA LYS A 57 -36.34 5.93 -23.38
C LYS A 57 -36.80 4.62 -22.77
N VAL A 58 -36.51 4.42 -21.49
CA VAL A 58 -36.93 3.25 -20.73
C VAL A 58 -38.09 3.59 -19.81
N LYS A 59 -39.13 2.75 -19.79
CA LYS A 59 -40.24 2.85 -18.84
C LYS A 59 -39.98 1.88 -17.70
N VAL A 60 -39.86 2.41 -16.49
CA VAL A 60 -39.60 1.61 -15.28
C VAL A 60 -40.65 1.88 -14.20
N PRO A 61 -40.99 0.91 -13.34
CA PRO A 61 -41.88 1.15 -12.22
C PRO A 61 -41.34 2.25 -11.28
N PRO A 62 -42.22 2.92 -10.51
CA PRO A 62 -41.75 3.86 -9.50
C PRO A 62 -40.87 3.17 -8.45
N LYS A 63 -39.85 3.88 -7.93
CA LYS A 63 -38.94 3.40 -6.86
C LYS A 63 -38.09 2.16 -7.24
N THR A 64 -37.68 2.03 -8.49
CA THR A 64 -36.76 0.99 -8.95
C THR A 64 -35.37 1.54 -9.29
N THR A 65 -34.34 0.71 -9.11
CA THR A 65 -32.98 0.95 -9.59
C THR A 65 -32.86 0.42 -11.02
N ILE A 66 -32.20 1.16 -11.91
CA ILE A 66 -31.89 0.71 -13.28
C ILE A 66 -30.41 0.31 -13.30
N ASP A 67 -30.17 -0.96 -13.61
CA ASP A 67 -28.83 -1.51 -13.84
C ASP A 67 -28.61 -1.55 -15.35
N TYR A 68 -27.53 -0.96 -15.87
CA TYR A 68 -27.32 -0.93 -17.31
C TYR A 68 -25.85 -0.87 -17.75
N VAL A 69 -25.63 -1.29 -18.99
CA VAL A 69 -24.36 -1.33 -19.71
C VAL A 69 -24.59 -0.82 -21.12
N PHE A 70 -23.58 -0.17 -21.71
CA PHE A 70 -23.59 0.10 -23.15
C PHE A 70 -22.71 -0.91 -23.88
N GLN A 71 -23.29 -1.55 -24.90
CA GLN A 71 -22.61 -2.47 -25.78
C GLN A 71 -22.43 -1.82 -27.16
N VAL A 72 -21.18 -1.61 -27.58
CA VAL A 72 -20.86 -1.06 -28.90
C VAL A 72 -20.59 -2.22 -29.86
N THR A 73 -21.47 -2.41 -30.86
CA THR A 73 -21.36 -3.53 -31.80
C THR A 73 -20.69 -3.15 -33.12
N GLN A 74 -20.60 -1.86 -33.45
CA GLN A 74 -19.91 -1.36 -34.64
C GLN A 74 -19.25 -0.01 -34.37
N LYS A 75 -18.01 0.17 -34.86
CA LYS A 75 -17.32 1.48 -34.91
C LYS A 75 -17.44 2.11 -36.31
N ARG A 76 -17.31 3.44 -36.39
CA ARG A 76 -17.38 4.21 -37.65
C ARG A 76 -16.20 3.94 -38.60
N SER A 77 -15.02 3.53 -38.10
CA SER A 77 -13.81 3.39 -38.94
C SER A 77 -13.33 1.97 -39.27
N SER A 78 -13.94 0.90 -38.72
CA SER A 78 -13.67 -0.50 -39.15
C SER A 78 -14.55 -1.49 -38.36
N GLN A 79 -14.90 -2.61 -38.99
CA GLN A 79 -15.59 -3.72 -38.34
C GLN A 79 -14.74 -4.24 -37.17
N LEU A 80 -15.34 -4.39 -35.98
CA LEU A 80 -14.75 -5.15 -34.89
C LEU A 80 -14.47 -6.59 -35.38
N PRO A 81 -13.35 -7.23 -35.00
CA PRO A 81 -13.17 -8.65 -35.26
C PRO A 81 -14.39 -9.45 -34.75
N PRO A 82 -14.87 -10.49 -35.45
CA PRO A 82 -16.00 -11.29 -35.00
C PRO A 82 -15.79 -11.75 -33.55
N GLY A 83 -16.73 -11.43 -32.65
CA GLY A 83 -16.66 -11.79 -31.22
C GLY A 83 -16.06 -10.73 -30.30
N THR A 84 -15.66 -9.56 -30.80
CA THR A 84 -15.13 -8.49 -29.94
C THR A 84 -16.24 -7.56 -29.46
N THR A 85 -16.56 -7.60 -28.17
CA THR A 85 -17.53 -6.70 -27.53
C THR A 85 -16.79 -5.73 -26.60
N ILE A 86 -17.12 -4.43 -26.67
CA ILE A 86 -16.65 -3.45 -25.68
C ILE A 86 -17.86 -3.08 -24.81
N ASP A 87 -17.84 -3.52 -23.55
CA ASP A 87 -18.90 -3.29 -22.57
C ASP A 87 -18.49 -2.20 -21.58
N HIS A 88 -19.36 -1.22 -21.36
CA HIS A 88 -19.18 -0.15 -20.38
C HIS A 88 -20.30 -0.21 -19.31
N PHE A 89 -19.93 -0.44 -18.03
CA PHE A 89 -20.87 -0.71 -16.93
C PHE A 89 -21.24 0.53 -16.10
N PHE A 90 -22.54 0.70 -15.77
CA PHE A 90 -23.05 1.79 -14.95
C PHE A 90 -24.24 1.36 -14.06
N GLN A 91 -24.34 1.90 -12.84
CA GLN A 91 -25.50 1.69 -11.94
C GLN A 91 -26.01 3.04 -11.43
N ILE A 92 -27.33 3.29 -11.51
CA ILE A 92 -27.93 4.54 -11.02
C ILE A 92 -28.96 4.27 -9.93
N ASN A 93 -28.64 4.70 -8.71
CA ASN A 93 -29.58 4.72 -7.58
C ASN A 93 -30.48 5.95 -7.67
N SER A 94 -31.79 5.75 -7.78
CA SER A 94 -32.74 6.83 -7.95
C SER A 94 -33.27 7.43 -6.64
N HIS A 95 -32.52 7.43 -5.52
CA HIS A 95 -32.86 8.18 -4.30
C HIS A 95 -31.61 8.89 -3.73
N HIS A 96 -31.82 10.11 -3.22
CA HIS A 96 -30.86 11.08 -2.67
C HIS A 96 -29.44 10.61 -2.30
N ARG A 97 -28.43 11.38 -2.78
CA ARG A 97 -27.03 11.50 -2.30
C ARG A 97 -26.36 10.19 -1.83
N SER A 98 -25.66 9.49 -2.73
CA SER A 98 -24.41 8.76 -2.38
C SER A 98 -23.81 8.04 -3.61
N THR A 99 -22.48 8.17 -3.74
CA THR A 99 -21.49 7.31 -4.42
C THR A 99 -21.99 6.16 -5.30
N THR A 100 -21.65 6.24 -6.60
CA THR A 100 -21.73 5.17 -7.59
C THR A 100 -20.61 4.15 -7.35
N GLU A 101 -20.94 2.87 -7.17
CA GLU A 101 -19.97 1.75 -7.24
C GLU A 101 -20.16 0.99 -8.55
N VAL A 102 -19.05 0.66 -9.22
CA VAL A 102 -19.02 -0.02 -10.53
C VAL A 102 -18.27 -1.34 -10.37
N TRP A 103 -18.84 -2.43 -10.89
CA TRP A 103 -18.30 -3.79 -10.81
C TRP A 103 -18.02 -4.34 -12.21
N ASP A 104 -16.92 -5.09 -12.37
CA ASP A 104 -16.67 -5.89 -13.58
C ASP A 104 -17.43 -7.23 -13.56
N ALA A 105 -17.45 -7.93 -14.70
CA ALA A 105 -18.12 -9.22 -14.86
C ALA A 105 -17.59 -10.35 -13.94
N ILE A 106 -16.55 -10.10 -13.12
CA ILE A 106 -15.93 -11.06 -12.20
C ILE A 106 -15.94 -10.53 -10.75
N GLY A 107 -16.76 -9.50 -10.45
CA GLY A 107 -16.90 -8.99 -9.09
C GLY A 107 -15.63 -8.35 -8.53
N ARG A 108 -14.75 -7.77 -9.35
CA ARG A 108 -13.63 -6.95 -8.87
C ARG A 108 -13.92 -5.46 -9.07
N GLN A 109 -13.62 -4.66 -8.05
CA GLN A 109 -13.58 -3.20 -8.16
C GLN A 109 -12.42 -2.80 -9.10
N ARG A 110 -12.74 -2.38 -10.33
CA ARG A 110 -11.80 -1.63 -11.18
C ARG A 110 -12.43 -0.31 -11.60
N TYR A 111 -11.76 0.77 -11.22
CA TYR A 111 -12.10 2.14 -11.54
C TYR A 111 -11.93 2.42 -13.05
N SER A 112 -12.94 3.05 -13.68
CA SER A 112 -12.80 4.20 -14.63
C SER A 112 -13.97 4.29 -15.61
N TYR A 113 -15.05 5.03 -15.29
CA TYR A 113 -15.94 5.64 -16.30
C TYR A 113 -16.49 6.98 -15.76
N HIS A 114 -16.48 8.04 -16.57
CA HIS A 114 -16.71 9.43 -16.14
C HIS A 114 -18.17 9.91 -16.24
N SER A 115 -18.51 10.82 -15.29
CA SER A 115 -19.60 11.82 -15.23
C SER A 115 -20.98 11.43 -15.79
N VAL A 116 -21.87 11.00 -14.90
CA VAL A 116 -23.32 10.98 -15.10
C VAL A 116 -23.89 12.33 -14.69
N ALA A 117 -24.42 13.11 -15.63
CA ALA A 117 -25.28 14.25 -15.30
C ALA A 117 -26.73 13.74 -15.18
N VAL A 118 -27.35 13.94 -14.02
CA VAL A 118 -28.77 13.63 -13.81
C VAL A 118 -29.53 14.95 -13.75
N GLN A 119 -30.22 15.30 -14.84
CA GLN A 119 -31.20 16.39 -14.86
C GLN A 119 -32.57 15.77 -15.11
N SER A 120 -33.48 15.89 -14.15
CA SER A 120 -34.92 15.64 -14.28
C SER A 120 -35.32 14.57 -15.32
N GLY A 121 -34.96 13.31 -15.07
CA GLY A 121 -35.37 12.18 -15.92
C GLY A 121 -34.45 11.87 -17.11
N VAL A 122 -33.34 12.59 -17.26
CA VAL A 122 -32.32 12.39 -18.30
C VAL A 122 -30.99 11.98 -17.66
N VAL A 123 -30.41 10.90 -18.17
CA VAL A 123 -29.09 10.38 -17.79
C VAL A 123 -28.16 10.58 -18.98
N GLU A 124 -27.15 11.43 -18.86
CA GLU A 124 -26.14 11.63 -19.92
C GLU A 124 -24.81 10.98 -19.55
N VAL A 125 -24.30 10.13 -20.45
CA VAL A 125 -23.02 9.42 -20.31
C VAL A 125 -22.10 9.76 -21.49
N LYS A 126 -20.91 10.29 -21.21
CA LYS A 126 -19.87 10.55 -22.22
C LYS A 126 -18.74 9.53 -22.08
N ALA A 127 -18.56 8.67 -23.08
CA ALA A 127 -17.44 7.75 -23.12
C ALA A 127 -16.18 8.48 -23.60
N LEU A 128 -15.20 8.65 -22.71
CA LEU A 128 -13.85 9.02 -23.10
C LEU A 128 -13.12 7.75 -23.55
N VAL A 129 -12.69 7.74 -24.81
CA VAL A 129 -11.88 6.63 -25.35
C VAL A 129 -10.51 6.69 -24.68
N GLN A 130 -10.24 5.77 -23.76
CA GLN A 130 -8.85 5.47 -23.41
C GLN A 130 -8.27 4.61 -24.52
N GLY A 131 -7.27 5.14 -25.22
CA GLY A 131 -6.49 4.38 -26.19
C GLY A 131 -5.91 3.13 -25.53
N LYS A 132 -6.14 1.96 -26.15
CA LYS A 132 -5.36 0.76 -25.86
C LYS A 132 -3.92 1.03 -26.31
N ILE A 133 -2.96 0.96 -25.39
CA ILE A 133 -1.54 0.88 -25.74
C ILE A 133 -1.35 -0.42 -26.53
N SER A 134 -1.02 -0.29 -27.80
CA SER A 134 -0.55 -1.40 -28.63
C SER A 134 0.78 -1.90 -28.06
N PRO A 135 1.04 -3.22 -27.93
CA PRO A 135 2.30 -3.73 -27.37
C PRO A 135 3.55 -3.36 -28.18
N ASN A 136 3.39 -2.76 -29.37
CA ASN A 136 4.46 -2.54 -30.33
C ASN A 136 4.81 -1.07 -30.60
N ALA A 137 4.37 -0.12 -29.77
CA ALA A 137 4.80 1.27 -29.90
C ALA A 137 5.77 1.63 -28.76
N LEU A 138 7.06 1.59 -29.06
CA LEU A 138 8.11 2.35 -28.37
C LEU A 138 7.80 3.84 -28.58
N ASP A 139 6.86 4.39 -27.82
CA ASP A 139 6.56 5.82 -27.83
C ASP A 139 7.43 6.52 -26.78
N ILE A 140 8.57 7.00 -27.26
CA ILE A 140 9.64 7.64 -26.50
C ILE A 140 9.25 9.11 -26.30
N GLY A 141 8.24 9.35 -25.46
CA GLY A 141 7.73 10.68 -25.14
C GLY A 141 7.17 10.73 -23.72
N LEU A 142 7.58 11.74 -22.93
CA LEU A 142 7.24 11.99 -21.52
C LEU A 142 7.79 11.01 -20.45
N GLN A 143 7.70 9.68 -20.61
CA GLN A 143 8.10 8.74 -19.53
C GLN A 143 9.59 8.84 -19.18
N TRP A 144 10.45 9.01 -20.20
CA TRP A 144 11.87 9.27 -20.01
C TRP A 144 12.14 10.66 -19.43
N ARG A 145 11.27 11.65 -19.63
CA ARG A 145 11.51 13.00 -19.08
C ARG A 145 11.46 13.00 -17.56
N ASN A 146 10.49 12.29 -16.96
CA ASN A 146 10.41 12.15 -15.51
C ASN A 146 11.52 11.25 -14.95
N LEU A 147 11.89 10.18 -15.66
CA LEU A 147 13.04 9.36 -15.30
C LEU A 147 14.36 10.13 -15.39
N LEU A 148 14.56 10.94 -16.43
CA LEU A 148 15.74 11.79 -16.63
C LEU A 148 15.76 12.97 -15.65
N LEU A 149 14.60 13.52 -15.25
CA LEU A 149 14.51 14.49 -14.16
C LEU A 149 14.83 13.85 -12.81
N MET A 150 14.41 12.61 -12.57
CA MET A 150 14.74 11.86 -11.36
C MET A 150 16.22 11.49 -11.32
N LEU A 151 16.78 10.97 -12.42
CA LEU A 151 18.21 10.66 -12.56
C LEU A 151 19.07 11.92 -12.49
N GLY A 152 18.62 13.00 -13.15
CA GLY A 152 19.25 14.32 -13.10
C GLY A 152 19.22 14.92 -11.70
N PHE A 153 18.10 14.82 -10.98
CA PHE A 153 18.01 15.25 -9.59
C PHE A 153 18.84 14.36 -8.67
N CYS A 154 18.86 13.03 -8.84
CA CYS A 154 19.73 12.14 -8.08
C CYS A 154 21.21 12.44 -8.32
N ALA A 155 21.59 12.76 -9.56
CA ALA A 155 22.95 13.20 -9.90
C ALA A 155 23.26 14.57 -9.29
N ILE A 156 22.36 15.55 -9.40
CA ILE A 156 22.50 16.87 -8.78
C ILE A 156 22.55 16.76 -7.25
N PHE A 157 21.69 15.96 -6.63
CA PHE A 157 21.67 15.71 -5.19
C PHE A 157 22.94 14.97 -4.74
N GLY A 158 23.41 13.99 -5.51
CA GLY A 158 24.72 13.33 -5.32
C GLY A 158 25.89 14.31 -5.45
N ILE A 159 25.84 15.24 -6.40
CA ILE A 159 26.85 16.29 -6.61
C ILE A 159 26.78 17.33 -5.50
N ILE A 160 25.58 17.75 -5.08
CA ILE A 160 25.33 18.71 -3.99
C ILE A 160 25.79 18.11 -2.66
N THR A 161 25.42 16.87 -2.33
CA THR A 161 25.91 16.18 -1.13
C THR A 161 27.43 16.00 -1.14
N LYS A 162 28.05 15.87 -2.32
CA LYS A 162 29.51 15.80 -2.47
C LYS A 162 30.20 17.18 -2.48
N ARG A 163 29.51 18.26 -2.90
CA ARG A 163 30.04 19.64 -3.04
C ARG A 163 29.68 20.59 -1.90
N ILE A 164 28.65 20.32 -1.10
CA ILE A 164 28.37 21.10 0.11
C ILE A 164 29.53 20.88 1.08
N ARG A 165 30.49 21.80 1.06
CA ARG A 165 31.35 22.05 2.21
C ARG A 165 30.44 22.61 3.30
N PHE A 166 29.86 21.75 4.12
CA PHE A 166 28.95 22.05 5.23
C PHE A 166 29.47 23.09 6.25
N ARG A 167 30.71 23.59 6.09
CA ARG A 167 31.40 24.45 7.05
C ARG A 167 30.66 25.75 7.39
N GLN A 168 30.00 26.43 6.45
CA GLN A 168 29.40 27.75 6.72
C GLN A 168 27.92 27.71 7.15
N LEU A 169 27.12 26.76 6.64
CA LEU A 169 25.71 26.58 7.07
C LEU A 169 25.59 25.82 8.40
N ALA A 170 26.57 24.96 8.73
CA ALA A 170 26.62 24.25 10.01
C ALA A 170 27.04 25.13 11.20
N LEU A 171 27.61 26.32 10.95
CA LEU A 171 28.04 27.25 12.00
C LEU A 171 26.88 28.05 12.61
N THR A 172 25.74 28.16 11.91
CA THR A 172 24.55 28.88 12.38
C THR A 172 23.52 27.98 13.07
N LEU A 173 23.64 26.66 12.89
CA LEU A 173 22.81 25.64 13.54
C LEU A 173 23.71 24.69 14.33
N ASP A 174 23.81 24.89 15.64
CA ASP A 174 24.60 24.06 16.59
C ASP A 174 24.25 22.55 16.52
N LEU A 175 23.12 22.22 15.86
CA LEU A 175 22.67 20.87 15.52
C LEU A 175 23.64 20.08 14.62
N LEU A 176 24.44 20.71 13.76
CA LEU A 176 25.30 20.01 12.78
C LEU A 176 26.73 19.70 13.29
N ARG A 177 26.98 19.91 14.58
CA ARG A 177 28.33 19.82 15.17
C ARG A 177 28.86 18.39 15.25
N ASN A 178 27.99 17.40 15.47
CA ASN A 178 28.35 15.99 15.66
C ASN A 178 28.00 15.14 14.43
N ASP A 179 28.83 14.13 14.12
CA ASP A 179 28.62 13.27 12.94
C ASP A 179 27.30 12.49 13.00
N THR A 180 26.86 12.10 14.20
CA THR A 180 25.55 11.47 14.40
C THR A 180 24.41 12.41 14.01
N SER A 181 24.50 13.71 14.31
CA SER A 181 23.46 14.67 13.95
C SER A 181 23.40 14.88 12.43
N LYS A 182 24.56 14.96 11.76
CA LYS A 182 24.63 15.02 10.30
C LYS A 182 23.98 13.80 9.65
N LEU A 183 24.23 12.61 10.21
CA LEU A 183 23.64 11.35 9.76
C LEU A 183 22.11 11.34 9.92
N VAL A 184 21.60 11.78 11.06
CA VAL A 184 20.16 11.87 11.33
C VAL A 184 19.48 12.86 10.38
N ILE A 185 20.10 14.03 10.17
CA ILE A 185 19.59 15.03 9.21
C ILE A 185 19.61 14.47 7.79
N PHE A 186 20.68 13.78 7.38
CA PHE A 186 20.75 13.15 6.08
C PHE A 186 19.65 12.10 5.90
N ALA A 187 19.42 11.25 6.91
CA ALA A 187 18.31 10.30 6.90
C ALA A 187 16.96 11.01 6.75
N LEU A 188 16.68 12.04 7.57
CA LEU A 188 15.44 12.83 7.50
C LEU A 188 15.21 13.45 6.11
N VAL A 189 16.23 14.11 5.55
CA VAL A 189 16.14 14.70 4.21
C VAL A 189 15.88 13.62 3.15
N ASN A 190 16.55 12.47 3.26
CA ASN A 190 16.33 11.35 2.37
C ASN A 190 14.90 10.79 2.50
N ARG A 191 14.33 10.71 3.71
CA ARG A 191 12.94 10.27 3.93
C ARG A 191 11.94 11.23 3.29
N LEU A 192 12.12 12.54 3.48
CA LEU A 192 11.30 13.57 2.83
C LEU A 192 11.43 13.50 1.30
N PHE A 193 12.64 13.24 0.80
CA PHE A 193 12.88 13.07 -0.63
C PHE A 193 12.17 11.82 -1.20
N LEU A 194 12.18 10.69 -0.49
CA LEU A 194 11.43 9.49 -0.90
C LEU A 194 9.91 9.73 -0.91
N LEU A 195 9.39 10.45 0.08
CA LEU A 195 7.98 10.87 0.11
C LEU A 195 7.64 11.78 -1.08
N PHE A 196 8.54 12.70 -1.40
CA PHE A 196 8.40 13.58 -2.57
C PHE A 196 8.45 12.81 -3.89
N ILE A 197 9.37 11.85 -4.06
CA ILE A 197 9.39 10.95 -5.23
C ILE A 197 8.08 10.16 -5.30
N GLY A 198 7.61 9.59 -4.19
CA GLY A 198 6.34 8.87 -4.14
C GLY A 198 5.17 9.74 -4.55
N TYR A 199 5.15 11.01 -4.13
CA TYR A 199 4.17 12.00 -4.57
C TYR A 199 4.28 12.29 -6.07
N LEU A 200 5.47 12.55 -6.59
CA LEU A 200 5.67 12.79 -8.02
C LEU A 200 5.24 11.58 -8.86
N PHE A 201 5.56 10.37 -8.40
CA PHE A 201 5.19 9.14 -9.08
C PHE A 201 3.68 8.95 -9.07
N TYR A 202 3.03 9.18 -7.92
CA TYR A 202 1.58 9.17 -7.83
C TYR A 202 0.94 10.19 -8.79
N VAL A 203 1.33 11.46 -8.72
CA VAL A 203 0.78 12.50 -9.62
C VAL A 203 1.03 12.18 -11.11
N SER A 204 2.17 11.56 -11.43
CA SER A 204 2.53 11.21 -12.81
C SER A 204 1.85 9.96 -13.35
N TYR A 205 1.55 8.96 -12.50
CA TYR A 205 1.10 7.64 -12.92
C TYR A 205 -0.28 7.22 -12.39
N SER A 206 -0.79 7.86 -11.33
CA SER A 206 -2.12 7.56 -10.79
C SER A 206 -3.26 8.14 -11.63
N ASN A 207 -2.94 8.96 -12.64
CA ASN A 207 -3.91 9.58 -13.51
C ASN A 207 -3.80 8.99 -14.93
N ALA A 208 -4.22 7.73 -15.08
CA ALA A 208 -4.22 7.01 -16.36
C ALA A 208 -5.12 7.65 -17.44
N ASN A 209 -5.83 8.75 -17.12
CA ASN A 209 -6.89 9.34 -17.95
C ASN A 209 -6.57 10.78 -18.43
N ALA A 210 -5.37 11.30 -18.21
CA ALA A 210 -5.03 12.66 -18.60
C ALA A 210 -3.88 12.69 -19.61
N GLU A 211 -4.19 13.00 -20.88
CA GLU A 211 -3.16 13.37 -21.88
C GLU A 211 -2.35 14.61 -21.43
N TYR A 212 -2.87 15.37 -20.46
CA TYR A 212 -2.15 16.45 -19.80
C TYR A 212 -2.40 16.43 -18.29
N VAL A 213 -1.35 16.24 -17.50
CA VAL A 213 -1.36 16.61 -16.08
C VAL A 213 -1.33 18.14 -16.02
N ALA A 214 -2.50 18.78 -15.98
CA ALA A 214 -2.56 20.12 -15.41
C ALA A 214 -2.10 19.98 -13.95
N PHE A 215 -1.02 20.68 -13.60
CA PHE A 215 -0.51 20.78 -12.23
C PHE A 215 -1.58 21.50 -11.38
N ASN A 216 -2.65 20.81 -11.02
CA ASN A 216 -3.74 21.39 -10.26
C ASN A 216 -3.33 21.34 -8.78
N ILE A 217 -3.07 22.52 -8.21
CA ILE A 217 -2.54 22.72 -6.85
C ILE A 217 -3.68 22.56 -5.81
N ASP A 218 -4.58 21.60 -6.00
CA ASP A 218 -5.42 21.08 -4.90
C ASP A 218 -4.54 20.15 -4.03
N SER A 219 -3.46 20.74 -3.50
CA SER A 219 -2.30 20.08 -2.88
C SER A 219 -2.69 19.17 -1.72
N LEU A 220 -3.72 19.54 -0.96
CA LEU A 220 -4.17 18.79 0.22
C LEU A 220 -4.85 17.46 -0.15
N LYS A 221 -5.62 17.40 -1.25
CA LYS A 221 -6.28 16.15 -1.68
C LYS A 221 -5.25 15.15 -2.21
N GLN A 222 -4.26 15.63 -2.97
CA GLN A 222 -3.18 14.80 -3.51
C GLN A 222 -2.27 14.27 -2.40
N LEU A 223 -1.92 15.09 -1.41
CA LEU A 223 -1.20 14.65 -0.21
C LEU A 223 -1.96 13.55 0.55
N GLY A 224 -3.28 13.69 0.71
CA GLY A 224 -4.11 12.66 1.32
C GLY A 224 -4.08 11.33 0.58
N GLN A 225 -4.02 11.35 -0.75
CA GLN A 225 -3.91 10.13 -1.57
C GLN A 225 -2.52 9.49 -1.51
N VAL A 226 -1.45 10.29 -1.46
CA VAL A 226 -0.09 9.79 -1.24
C VAL A 226 0.04 9.15 0.14
N ILE A 227 -0.53 9.76 1.18
CA ILE A 227 -0.57 9.13 2.51
C ILE A 227 -1.32 7.80 2.45
N LYS A 228 -2.46 7.73 1.75
CA LYS A 228 -3.22 6.48 1.58
C LYS A 228 -2.44 5.39 0.82
N SER A 229 -1.51 5.73 -0.06
CA SER A 229 -0.72 4.72 -0.78
C SER A 229 0.18 3.89 0.15
N PHE A 230 0.53 4.44 1.31
CA PHE A 230 1.24 3.70 2.36
C PHE A 230 0.39 2.64 3.06
N GLN A 231 -0.94 2.60 2.84
CA GLN A 231 -1.86 1.63 3.43
C GLN A 231 -1.90 0.28 2.68
N TYR A 232 -1.08 0.09 1.63
CA TYR A 232 -1.04 -1.16 0.87
C TYR A 232 -0.53 -2.34 1.71
N GLY A 233 -0.92 -3.57 1.36
CA GLY A 233 -0.50 -4.85 1.98
C GLY A 233 -0.86 -4.96 3.47
N ASP A 234 0.01 -5.61 4.24
CA ASP A 234 -0.15 -5.91 5.68
C ASP A 234 -0.40 -4.70 6.62
N VAL A 235 -0.29 -3.47 6.13
CA VAL A 235 -0.51 -2.25 6.93
C VAL A 235 -1.92 -2.21 7.51
N GLY A 236 -2.90 -2.68 6.72
CA GLY A 236 -4.30 -2.77 7.15
C GLY A 236 -4.46 -3.66 8.39
N ASP A 237 -3.76 -4.79 8.44
CA ASP A 237 -3.81 -5.72 9.57
C ASP A 237 -3.18 -5.13 10.84
N TYR A 238 -2.03 -4.47 10.73
CA TYR A 238 -1.40 -3.80 11.88
C TYR A 238 -2.30 -2.68 12.45
N ILE A 239 -2.95 -1.89 11.59
CA ILE A 239 -3.92 -0.87 12.01
C ILE A 239 -5.14 -1.53 12.66
N ASN A 240 -5.66 -2.61 12.08
CA ASN A 240 -6.79 -3.34 12.64
C ASN A 240 -6.49 -3.88 14.05
N ILE A 241 -5.32 -4.48 14.26
CA ILE A 241 -4.92 -4.99 15.58
C ILE A 241 -4.75 -3.84 16.58
N ALA A 242 -4.17 -2.71 16.15
CA ALA A 242 -4.00 -1.55 17.03
C ALA A 242 -5.36 -0.97 17.48
N GLN A 243 -6.37 -0.98 16.60
CA GLN A 243 -7.72 -0.47 16.89
C GLN A 243 -8.58 -1.46 17.67
N ASN A 244 -8.65 -2.70 17.20
CA ASN A 244 -9.65 -3.68 17.61
C ASN A 244 -9.07 -4.85 18.42
N GLY A 245 -7.74 -4.97 18.48
CA GLY A 245 -7.07 -6.12 19.07
C GLY A 245 -7.07 -7.35 18.16
N TYR A 246 -6.64 -8.48 18.72
CA TYR A 246 -6.65 -9.76 18.01
C TYR A 246 -8.07 -10.32 17.89
N GLU A 247 -8.36 -10.93 16.74
CA GLU A 247 -9.64 -11.61 16.50
C GLU A 247 -9.82 -12.76 17.51
N ALA A 248 -10.98 -12.85 18.14
CA ALA A 248 -11.34 -13.91 19.06
C ALA A 248 -12.29 -14.89 18.38
N ARG A 249 -11.74 -15.95 17.78
CA ARG A 249 -12.53 -17.04 17.17
C ARG A 249 -11.73 -18.34 17.18
N ALA A 250 -12.43 -19.47 17.11
CA ALA A 250 -11.80 -20.79 16.99
C ALA A 250 -10.84 -20.85 15.79
N PHE A 251 -9.70 -21.53 15.99
CA PHE A 251 -8.67 -21.65 14.96
C PHE A 251 -9.20 -22.38 13.70
N SER A 252 -9.06 -21.74 12.54
CA SER A 252 -9.25 -22.37 11.23
C SER A 252 -8.25 -21.78 10.21
N VAL A 253 -7.85 -22.59 9.23
CA VAL A 253 -6.96 -22.16 8.13
C VAL A 253 -7.71 -21.68 6.89
N ASP A 254 -9.04 -21.82 6.87
CA ASP A 254 -9.89 -21.49 5.73
C ASP A 254 -9.99 -19.97 5.48
N ARG A 255 -9.66 -19.18 6.49
CA ARG A 255 -9.70 -17.72 6.44
C ARG A 255 -8.47 -17.15 7.15
N GLN A 256 -7.83 -16.19 6.48
CA GLN A 256 -6.79 -15.35 7.05
C GLN A 256 -7.22 -14.74 8.39
N ALA A 257 -6.26 -14.56 9.29
CA ALA A 257 -6.53 -14.03 10.63
C ALA A 257 -5.40 -13.12 11.10
N ASN A 258 -5.75 -12.09 11.87
CA ASN A 258 -4.80 -11.07 12.30
C ASN A 258 -3.77 -11.58 13.35
N TRP A 259 -3.98 -12.76 13.94
CA TRP A 259 -2.99 -13.42 14.80
C TRP A 259 -1.78 -14.00 14.05
N ALA A 260 -1.70 -13.83 12.72
CA ALA A 260 -0.47 -14.02 11.95
C ALA A 260 0.59 -12.94 12.26
N PHE A 261 0.16 -11.77 12.74
CA PHE A 261 1.00 -10.61 12.99
C PHE A 261 1.36 -10.48 14.46
N TYR A 262 2.61 -10.13 14.74
CA TYR A 262 3.18 -10.09 16.08
C TYR A 262 2.88 -8.74 16.79
N PRO A 263 2.79 -8.72 18.13
CA PRO A 263 2.03 -7.69 18.85
C PRO A 263 2.77 -6.37 19.04
N LEU A 264 4.11 -6.34 19.00
CA LEU A 264 4.84 -5.17 19.49
C LEU A 264 4.60 -3.93 18.63
N TYR A 265 4.54 -4.08 17.30
CA TYR A 265 4.28 -2.95 16.42
C TYR A 265 2.84 -2.41 16.57
N PRO A 266 1.77 -3.22 16.53
CA PRO A 266 0.41 -2.76 16.85
C PRO A 266 0.29 -2.07 18.21
N ILE A 267 0.97 -2.57 19.25
CA ILE A 267 0.98 -1.93 20.58
C ILE A 267 1.63 -0.55 20.50
N ALA A 268 2.80 -0.44 19.86
CA ALA A 268 3.49 0.84 19.68
C ALA A 268 2.64 1.82 18.86
N LEU A 269 1.96 1.34 17.82
CA LEU A 269 1.05 2.12 16.98
C LEU A 269 -0.19 2.61 17.76
N LYS A 270 -0.78 1.75 18.59
CA LYS A 270 -1.89 2.12 19.47
C LYS A 270 -1.47 3.23 20.44
N ILE A 271 -0.29 3.11 21.04
CA ILE A 271 0.27 4.15 21.94
C ILE A 271 0.54 5.45 21.18
N SER A 272 1.09 5.39 19.96
CA SER A 272 1.34 6.61 19.19
C SER A 272 0.06 7.28 18.71
N SER A 273 -1.05 6.55 18.61
CA SER A 273 -2.35 7.10 18.23
C SER A 273 -2.94 8.11 19.23
N PHE A 274 -2.49 8.06 20.50
CA PHE A 274 -2.85 9.07 21.50
C PHE A 274 -2.32 10.48 21.15
N PHE A 275 -1.23 10.56 20.37
CA PHE A 275 -0.62 11.83 19.95
C PHE A 275 -1.03 12.24 18.54
N ILE A 276 -1.32 11.27 17.67
CA ILE A 276 -1.69 11.48 16.26
C ILE A 276 -2.94 10.67 15.97
N SER A 277 -4.09 11.33 15.84
CA SER A 277 -5.39 10.65 15.69
C SER A 277 -5.50 9.80 14.42
N ASN A 278 -4.78 10.16 13.34
CA ASN A 278 -4.76 9.36 12.12
C ASN A 278 -3.75 8.22 12.25
N MET A 279 -4.26 6.99 12.38
CA MET A 279 -3.44 5.78 12.61
C MET A 279 -2.42 5.55 11.49
N LEU A 280 -2.77 5.84 10.23
CA LEU A 280 -1.85 5.67 9.10
C LEU A 280 -0.69 6.67 9.17
N VAL A 281 -0.99 7.94 9.44
CA VAL A 281 0.05 8.98 9.64
C VAL A 281 0.90 8.65 10.87
N SER A 282 0.27 8.22 11.96
CA SER A 282 0.94 7.77 13.18
C SER A 282 1.93 6.64 12.87
N GLY A 283 1.53 5.64 12.10
CA GLY A 283 2.39 4.55 11.66
C GLY A 283 3.56 4.99 10.78
N ILE A 284 3.34 5.92 9.84
CA ILE A 284 4.42 6.47 8.99
C ILE A 284 5.45 7.21 9.85
N VAL A 285 4.99 8.10 10.73
CA VAL A 285 5.87 8.86 11.63
C VAL A 285 6.64 7.91 12.54
N LEU A 286 5.94 6.96 13.15
CA LEU A 286 6.53 6.00 14.08
C LEU A 286 7.59 5.11 13.39
N SER A 287 7.31 4.59 12.19
CA SER A 287 8.28 3.80 11.42
C SER A 287 9.54 4.61 11.09
N ASN A 288 9.39 5.88 10.69
CA ASN A 288 10.54 6.75 10.42
C ASN A 288 11.34 7.05 11.70
N ILE A 289 10.69 7.27 12.84
CA ILE A 289 11.36 7.45 14.13
C ILE A 289 12.20 6.21 14.46
N PHE A 290 11.61 5.02 14.38
CA PHE A 290 12.35 3.77 14.62
C PHE A 290 13.52 3.60 13.66
N PHE A 291 13.33 3.92 12.38
CA PHE A 291 14.41 3.87 11.40
C PHE A 291 15.56 4.81 11.76
N LEU A 292 15.29 6.06 12.13
CA LEU A 292 16.32 7.03 12.53
C LEU A 292 17.13 6.51 13.73
N PHE A 293 16.47 6.00 14.76
CA PHE A 293 17.16 5.39 15.90
C PHE A 293 17.95 4.15 15.48
N SER A 294 17.43 3.33 14.57
CA SER A 294 18.14 2.14 14.08
C SER A 294 19.45 2.51 13.38
N VAL A 295 19.47 3.60 12.61
CA VAL A 295 20.67 4.11 11.94
C VAL A 295 21.67 4.61 12.99
N VAL A 296 21.22 5.30 14.03
CA VAL A 296 22.09 5.74 15.14
C VAL A 296 22.72 4.54 15.87
N TYR A 297 21.94 3.49 16.16
CA TYR A 297 22.47 2.28 16.80
C TYR A 297 23.38 1.47 15.88
N LEU A 298 23.10 1.45 14.57
CA LEU A 298 23.99 0.84 13.58
C LEU A 298 25.35 1.55 13.55
N ASP A 299 25.36 2.89 13.45
CA ASP A 299 26.59 3.70 13.51
C ASP A 299 27.38 3.43 14.80
N LYS A 300 26.70 3.40 15.94
CA LYS A 300 27.30 3.09 17.25
C LYS A 300 27.88 1.67 17.30
N LEU A 301 27.17 0.68 16.75
CA LEU A 301 27.59 -0.72 16.74
C LEU A 301 28.84 -0.92 15.87
N ILE A 302 28.85 -0.38 14.65
CA ILE A 302 29.99 -0.49 13.73
C ILE A 302 31.21 0.27 14.27
N SER A 303 30.99 1.41 14.94
CA SER A 303 32.06 2.20 15.58
C SER A 303 32.77 1.46 16.73
N LEU A 304 32.29 0.30 17.19
CA LEU A 304 32.99 -0.51 18.19
C LEU A 304 34.18 -1.27 17.61
N ASP A 305 34.14 -1.60 16.32
CA ASP A 305 35.13 -2.45 15.66
C ASP A 305 35.89 -1.73 14.53
N TYR A 306 35.28 -0.69 13.96
CA TYR A 306 35.81 0.02 12.81
C TYR A 306 35.94 1.52 13.07
N ASN A 307 36.73 2.18 12.23
CA ASN A 307 36.86 3.63 12.28
C ASN A 307 35.54 4.34 11.92
N LYS A 308 35.47 5.62 12.26
CA LYS A 308 34.26 6.42 12.09
C LYS A 308 33.79 6.52 10.63
N ASN A 309 34.73 6.55 9.68
CA ASN A 309 34.41 6.64 8.25
C ASN A 309 33.64 5.42 7.76
N ILE A 310 34.04 4.22 8.20
CA ILE A 310 33.34 2.97 7.86
C ILE A 310 31.94 2.96 8.48
N ALA A 311 31.79 3.36 9.74
CA ALA A 311 30.48 3.43 10.40
C ALA A 311 29.50 4.39 9.71
N ILE A 312 29.98 5.57 9.32
CA ILE A 312 29.20 6.55 8.57
C ILE A 312 28.85 6.00 7.19
N LEU A 313 29.80 5.36 6.48
CA LEU A 313 29.54 4.78 5.16
C LEU A 313 28.48 3.67 5.23
N THR A 314 28.60 2.71 6.16
CA THR A 314 27.62 1.64 6.35
C THR A 314 26.23 2.20 6.64
N SER A 315 26.14 3.20 7.52
CA SER A 315 24.88 3.85 7.87
C SER A 315 24.29 4.64 6.70
N THR A 316 25.12 5.32 5.92
CA THR A 316 24.71 6.04 4.71
C THR A 316 24.18 5.07 3.66
N LEU A 317 24.87 3.94 3.44
CA LEU A 317 24.44 2.89 2.51
C LEU A 317 23.07 2.32 2.92
N MET A 318 22.83 2.10 4.22
CA MET A 318 21.53 1.67 4.74
C MET A 318 20.42 2.70 4.44
N ILE A 319 20.72 3.99 4.55
CA ILE A 319 19.77 5.08 4.27
C ILE A 319 19.42 5.15 2.78
N ILE A 320 20.41 5.02 1.89
CA ILE A 320 20.19 5.19 0.44
C ILE A 320 19.79 3.90 -0.28
N PHE A 321 19.92 2.75 0.38
CA PHE A 321 19.55 1.45 -0.19
C PHE A 321 18.11 1.51 -0.72
N PRO A 322 17.82 1.08 -1.97
CA PRO A 322 16.50 1.26 -2.57
C PRO A 322 15.34 0.68 -1.74
N ALA A 323 15.54 -0.48 -1.11
CA ALA A 323 14.51 -1.09 -0.27
C ALA A 323 14.37 -0.43 1.11
N SER A 324 15.20 0.56 1.46
CA SER A 324 15.06 1.30 2.71
C SER A 324 13.73 2.06 2.81
N TYR A 325 13.01 2.26 1.69
CA TYR A 325 11.66 2.82 1.70
C TYR A 325 10.69 1.98 2.56
N PHE A 326 10.91 0.66 2.68
CA PHE A 326 10.08 -0.20 3.55
C PHE A 326 10.17 0.23 5.03
N PHE A 327 11.25 0.89 5.45
CA PHE A 327 11.36 1.46 6.79
C PHE A 327 10.55 2.75 6.99
N SER A 328 10.02 3.33 5.91
CA SER A 328 9.07 4.45 5.97
C SER A 328 7.61 3.99 5.97
N ARG A 329 7.35 2.71 5.66
CA ARG A 329 6.02 2.11 5.65
C ARG A 329 5.59 1.74 7.08
N PRO A 330 4.31 1.91 7.45
CA PRO A 330 3.81 1.39 8.71
C PRO A 330 4.02 -0.13 8.80
N GLY A 331 4.86 -0.58 9.71
CA GLY A 331 5.18 -1.98 9.87
C GLY A 331 6.33 -2.25 10.84
N PRO A 332 6.54 -3.51 11.22
CA PRO A 332 7.53 -3.91 12.22
C PRO A 332 8.97 -3.81 11.72
N GLU A 333 9.23 -3.60 10.42
CA GLU A 333 10.57 -3.69 9.83
C GLU A 333 11.57 -2.70 10.46
N ALA A 334 11.18 -1.44 10.61
CA ALA A 334 12.04 -0.41 11.18
C ALA A 334 12.26 -0.63 12.69
N LEU A 335 11.21 -1.04 13.40
CA LEU A 335 11.28 -1.38 14.82
C LEU A 335 12.18 -2.59 15.06
N PHE A 336 12.05 -3.63 14.22
CA PHE A 336 12.87 -4.82 14.28
C PHE A 336 14.35 -4.48 14.07
N LEU A 337 14.68 -3.68 13.05
CA LEU A 337 16.05 -3.25 12.80
C LEU A 337 16.64 -2.47 13.99
N LEU A 338 15.86 -1.58 14.60
CA LEU A 338 16.25 -0.87 15.81
C LEU A 338 16.56 -1.84 16.96
N LEU A 339 15.68 -2.79 17.23
CA LEU A 339 15.84 -3.74 18.34
C LEU A 339 17.02 -4.70 18.11
N VAL A 340 17.24 -5.13 16.88
CA VAL A 340 18.40 -5.96 16.48
C VAL A 340 19.71 -5.18 16.69
N THR A 341 19.83 -3.98 16.11
CA THR A 341 21.07 -3.20 16.18
C THR A 341 21.39 -2.76 17.60
N SER A 342 20.38 -2.34 18.37
CA SER A 342 20.55 -1.96 19.78
C SER A 342 20.86 -3.15 20.69
N SER A 343 20.19 -4.30 20.54
CA SER A 343 20.48 -5.50 21.34
C SER A 343 21.92 -5.99 21.14
N LEU A 344 22.41 -6.00 19.90
CA LEU A 344 23.81 -6.33 19.59
C LEU A 344 24.77 -5.30 20.16
N TYR A 345 24.48 -4.00 20.03
CA TYR A 345 25.30 -2.93 20.62
C TYR A 345 25.48 -3.12 22.13
N TYR A 346 24.39 -3.37 22.86
CA TYR A 346 24.43 -3.56 24.31
C TYR A 346 25.11 -4.88 24.72
N ALA A 347 24.96 -5.95 23.94
CA ALA A 347 25.73 -7.18 24.15
C ALA A 347 27.24 -6.95 24.01
N ARG A 348 27.66 -6.20 22.99
CA ARG A 348 29.08 -5.83 22.80
C ARG A 348 29.61 -4.94 23.93
N LYS A 349 28.74 -4.17 24.59
CA LYS A 349 29.05 -3.40 25.81
C LYS A 349 28.89 -4.21 27.11
N LYS A 350 28.65 -5.52 27.03
CA LYS A 350 28.40 -6.43 28.17
C LYS A 350 27.18 -6.06 29.04
N GLN A 351 26.28 -5.23 28.52
CA GLN A 351 25.03 -4.85 29.16
C GLN A 351 23.94 -5.87 28.81
N TRP A 352 24.07 -7.08 29.35
CA TRP A 352 23.28 -8.24 28.94
C TRP A 352 21.78 -8.08 29.22
N LEU A 353 21.39 -7.48 30.36
CA LEU A 353 19.98 -7.24 30.68
C LEU A 353 19.28 -6.38 29.61
N LEU A 354 19.91 -5.30 29.16
CA LEU A 354 19.40 -4.46 28.07
C LEU A 354 19.40 -5.23 26.75
N SER A 355 20.45 -5.99 26.47
CA SER A 355 20.52 -6.81 25.26
C SER A 355 19.38 -7.84 25.18
N GLY A 356 19.15 -8.60 26.25
CA GLY A 356 18.12 -9.64 26.31
C GLY A 356 16.70 -9.10 26.32
N THR A 357 16.46 -7.96 26.95
CA THR A 357 15.14 -7.29 26.89
C THR A 357 14.85 -6.79 25.48
N LEU A 358 15.81 -6.13 24.81
CA LEU A 358 15.66 -5.66 23.44
C LEU A 358 15.51 -6.80 22.43
N SER A 359 16.22 -7.92 22.62
CA SER A 359 16.06 -9.09 21.75
C SER A 359 14.72 -9.80 21.98
N ALA A 360 14.21 -9.84 23.21
CA ALA A 360 12.86 -10.35 23.50
C ALA A 360 11.78 -9.48 22.86
N LEU A 361 11.93 -8.16 22.87
CA LEU A 361 11.08 -7.24 22.12
C LEU A 361 11.20 -7.48 20.61
N ALA A 362 12.39 -7.77 20.08
CA ALA A 362 12.58 -8.08 18.65
C ALA A 362 11.75 -9.31 18.24
N VAL A 363 11.72 -10.36 19.07
CA VAL A 363 10.87 -11.55 18.87
C VAL A 363 9.38 -11.18 18.81
N LEU A 364 8.94 -10.21 19.63
CA LEU A 364 7.56 -9.72 19.61
C LEU A 364 7.24 -8.79 18.43
N THR A 365 8.21 -8.45 17.59
CA THR A 365 7.94 -7.80 16.29
C THR A 365 7.74 -8.82 15.18
N ARG A 366 8.52 -9.91 15.18
CA ARG A 366 8.47 -11.02 14.22
C ARG A 366 9.22 -12.24 14.79
N LEU A 367 8.81 -13.44 14.38
CA LEU A 367 9.44 -14.71 14.79
C LEU A 367 10.96 -14.74 14.58
N GLN A 368 11.44 -14.16 13.48
CA GLN A 368 12.85 -14.18 13.09
C GLN A 368 13.78 -13.55 14.15
N GLY A 369 13.25 -12.73 15.06
CA GLY A 369 14.00 -12.23 16.21
C GLY A 369 14.61 -13.33 17.08
N ILE A 370 14.03 -14.53 17.08
CA ILE A 370 14.55 -15.66 17.86
C ILE A 370 15.98 -16.04 17.45
N PHE A 371 16.35 -15.81 16.18
CA PHE A 371 17.68 -16.11 15.67
C PHE A 371 18.78 -15.24 16.29
N LEU A 372 18.44 -14.12 16.95
CA LEU A 372 19.41 -13.33 17.72
C LEU A 372 20.01 -14.12 18.89
N PHE A 373 19.36 -15.19 19.34
CA PHE A 373 19.87 -16.01 20.43
C PHE A 373 21.26 -16.58 20.12
N LEU A 374 21.50 -16.99 18.87
CA LEU A 374 22.77 -17.56 18.41
C LEU A 374 23.94 -16.57 18.49
N PRO A 375 23.92 -15.39 17.83
CA PRO A 375 25.01 -14.43 17.92
C PRO A 375 25.17 -13.89 19.35
N LEU A 376 24.09 -13.73 20.12
CA LEU A 376 24.19 -13.22 21.50
C LEU A 376 24.87 -14.21 22.45
N ILE A 377 24.54 -15.50 22.37
CA ILE A 377 25.27 -16.53 23.13
C ILE A 377 26.72 -16.62 22.68
N TYR A 378 26.98 -16.55 21.38
CA TYR A 378 28.34 -16.56 20.86
C TYR A 378 29.17 -15.38 21.39
N LEU A 379 28.59 -14.17 21.38
CA LEU A 379 29.22 -12.99 21.98
C LEU A 379 29.47 -13.19 23.48
N TYR A 380 28.54 -13.79 24.22
CA TYR A 380 28.73 -14.07 25.64
C TYR A 380 29.90 -15.03 25.85
N TYR A 381 29.94 -16.12 25.09
CA TYR A 381 31.00 -17.11 25.14
C TYR A 381 32.37 -16.50 24.84
N GLN A 382 32.48 -15.62 23.83
CA GLN A 382 33.73 -14.92 23.56
C GLN A 382 34.20 -14.04 24.72
N HIS A 383 33.28 -13.30 25.35
CA HIS A 383 33.61 -12.50 26.53
C HIS A 383 34.06 -13.38 27.69
N TYR A 384 33.30 -14.44 27.99
CA TYR A 384 33.64 -15.40 29.04
C TYR A 384 34.99 -16.07 28.80
N LYS A 385 35.29 -16.47 27.56
CA LYS A 385 36.58 -17.08 27.23
C LYS A 385 37.75 -16.14 27.51
N LYS A 386 37.58 -14.83 27.26
CA LYS A 386 38.62 -13.81 27.43
C LYS A 386 38.81 -13.37 28.87
N SER A 387 37.73 -13.13 29.63
CA SER A 387 37.83 -12.61 31.00
C SER A 387 37.66 -13.67 32.10
N LYS A 388 37.08 -14.83 31.78
CA LYS A 388 36.62 -15.86 32.74
C LYS A 388 35.58 -15.36 33.75
N GLU A 389 35.04 -14.16 33.55
CA GLU A 389 34.02 -13.58 34.41
C GLU A 389 32.62 -14.03 33.98
N HIS A 390 31.82 -14.45 34.95
CA HIS A 390 30.41 -14.76 34.73
C HIS A 390 29.58 -13.49 34.83
N ASN A 391 28.78 -13.21 33.80
CA ASN A 391 27.78 -12.15 33.86
C ASN A 391 26.38 -12.75 33.83
N TRP A 392 25.75 -12.83 35.00
CA TRP A 392 24.42 -13.40 35.18
C TRP A 392 23.31 -12.69 34.40
N GLY A 393 23.57 -11.48 33.89
CA GLY A 393 22.68 -10.81 32.96
C GLY A 393 22.42 -11.62 31.69
N ILE A 394 23.25 -12.61 31.34
CA ILE A 394 22.98 -13.54 30.23
C ILE A 394 21.65 -14.28 30.35
N LEU A 395 21.15 -14.48 31.57
CA LEU A 395 19.85 -15.09 31.81
C LEU A 395 18.70 -14.30 31.18
N SER A 396 18.87 -13.00 30.92
CA SER A 396 17.86 -12.21 30.19
C SER A 396 17.66 -12.68 28.75
N LEU A 397 18.57 -13.49 28.16
CA LEU A 397 18.31 -14.10 26.86
C LEU A 397 17.15 -15.11 26.92
N LEU A 398 16.83 -15.66 28.09
CA LEU A 398 15.64 -16.50 28.28
C LEU A 398 14.34 -15.71 28.11
N LEU A 399 14.38 -14.37 28.15
CA LEU A 399 13.22 -13.54 27.85
C LEU A 399 12.75 -13.71 26.39
N MET A 400 13.64 -14.11 25.47
CA MET A 400 13.28 -14.33 24.06
C MET A 400 12.28 -15.49 23.87
N PRO A 401 12.55 -16.73 24.33
CA PRO A 401 11.54 -17.79 24.27
C PRO A 401 10.34 -17.52 25.18
N LEU A 402 10.54 -16.86 26.32
CA LEU A 402 9.43 -16.50 27.22
C LEU A 402 8.47 -15.48 26.59
N SER A 403 8.97 -14.47 25.86
CA SER A 403 8.13 -13.50 25.17
C SER A 403 7.34 -14.15 24.04
N LEU A 404 7.98 -15.05 23.28
CA LEU A 404 7.29 -15.84 22.27
C LEU A 404 6.19 -16.71 22.88
N LEU A 405 6.49 -17.42 23.97
CA LEU A 405 5.53 -18.26 24.66
C LEU A 405 4.37 -17.43 25.22
N ALA A 406 4.64 -16.26 25.81
CA ALA A 406 3.60 -15.36 26.30
C ALA A 406 2.64 -14.93 25.18
N PHE A 407 3.17 -14.60 23.99
CA PHE A 407 2.33 -14.31 22.83
C PHE A 407 1.53 -15.53 22.36
N MET A 408 2.16 -16.71 22.28
CA MET A 408 1.48 -17.96 21.90
C MET A 408 0.36 -18.32 22.88
N LEU A 409 0.57 -18.13 24.18
CA LEU A 409 -0.45 -18.35 25.20
C LEU A 409 -1.59 -17.33 25.08
N HIS A 410 -1.28 -16.06 24.81
CA HIS A 410 -2.33 -15.06 24.55
C HIS A 410 -3.22 -15.48 23.36
N ILE A 411 -2.62 -15.92 22.26
CA ILE A 411 -3.38 -16.42 21.10
C ILE A 411 -4.10 -17.73 21.40
N TYR A 412 -3.53 -18.62 22.23
CA TYR A 412 -4.21 -19.84 22.68
C TYR A 412 -5.53 -19.52 23.38
N PHE A 413 -5.56 -18.53 24.29
CA PHE A 413 -6.79 -18.13 24.97
C PHE A 413 -7.87 -17.56 24.02
N LEU A 414 -7.46 -17.03 22.85
CA LEU A 414 -8.40 -16.49 21.85
C LEU A 414 -8.89 -17.55 20.86
N THR A 415 -8.07 -18.56 20.57
CA THR A 415 -8.27 -19.47 19.42
C THR A 415 -8.40 -20.95 19.79
N GLY A 416 -7.98 -21.32 20.99
CA GLY A 416 -7.82 -22.70 21.43
C GLY A 416 -6.58 -23.42 20.88
N ASN A 417 -5.73 -22.76 20.09
CA ASN A 417 -4.54 -23.35 19.48
C ASN A 417 -3.28 -22.53 19.74
N ILE A 418 -2.30 -23.12 20.44
CA ILE A 418 -1.05 -22.45 20.84
C ILE A 418 -0.12 -22.14 19.64
N PHE A 419 -0.27 -22.87 18.53
CA PHE A 419 0.50 -22.70 17.31
C PHE A 419 -0.26 -21.91 16.23
N ALA A 420 -1.40 -21.28 16.55
CA ALA A 420 -2.25 -20.60 15.59
C ALA A 420 -1.49 -19.57 14.73
N SER A 421 -0.62 -18.76 15.33
CA SER A 421 0.19 -17.75 14.63
C SER A 421 1.20 -18.32 13.63
N PHE A 422 1.62 -19.57 13.81
CA PHE A 422 2.54 -20.27 12.90
C PHE A 422 1.79 -20.95 11.75
N VAL A 423 0.70 -21.64 12.09
CA VAL A 423 -0.04 -22.48 11.13
C VAL A 423 -0.91 -21.63 10.21
N ILE A 424 -1.38 -20.47 10.67
CA ILE A 424 -2.26 -19.58 9.88
C ILE A 424 -1.60 -19.07 8.59
N GLN A 425 -0.26 -19.06 8.49
CA GLN A 425 0.46 -18.68 7.27
C GLN A 425 0.01 -19.48 6.03
N LYS A 426 -0.48 -20.71 6.24
CA LYS A 426 -1.06 -21.55 5.17
C LYS A 426 -2.30 -20.94 4.50
N ALA A 427 -3.03 -20.05 5.19
CA ALA A 427 -4.20 -19.36 4.64
C ALA A 427 -3.85 -18.32 3.54
N TRP A 428 -2.55 -18.00 3.38
CA TRP A 428 -2.03 -17.16 2.30
C TRP A 428 -1.36 -17.96 1.19
N ASP A 429 -1.66 -19.26 1.07
CA ASP A 429 -1.00 -20.22 0.17
C ASP A 429 0.54 -20.23 0.29
N GLN A 430 1.07 -19.74 1.43
CA GLN A 430 2.48 -19.79 1.72
C GLN A 430 2.86 -21.23 2.08
N SER A 431 3.54 -21.88 1.15
CA SER A 431 4.17 -23.19 1.35
C SER A 431 5.69 -23.04 1.29
N LEU A 432 6.39 -23.88 2.05
CA LEU A 432 7.84 -23.96 1.94
C LEU A 432 8.17 -24.45 0.52
N SER A 433 8.73 -23.58 -0.31
CA SER A 433 9.10 -23.92 -1.68
C SER A 433 10.62 -23.84 -1.85
N TYR A 434 11.13 -24.64 -2.78
CA TYR A 434 12.53 -24.55 -3.20
C TYR A 434 12.74 -23.21 -3.91
N PRO A 435 13.76 -22.40 -3.56
CA PRO A 435 13.91 -21.03 -4.05
C PRO A 435 14.10 -20.90 -5.57
N PHE A 436 14.45 -22.00 -6.25
CA PHE A 436 14.58 -22.06 -7.72
C PHE A 436 13.46 -22.85 -8.39
N ARG A 437 12.36 -23.13 -7.68
CA ARG A 437 11.19 -23.73 -8.30
C ARG A 437 10.59 -22.69 -9.27
N PRO A 438 10.55 -22.96 -10.59
CA PRO A 438 9.92 -22.03 -11.52
C PRO A 438 8.46 -21.85 -11.12
N ILE A 439 8.04 -20.58 -11.06
CA ILE A 439 6.69 -20.13 -10.70
C ILE A 439 5.79 -20.27 -11.93
#